data_AF-A0A3L7TMG3-F1
#
_entry.id   AF-A0A3L7TMG3-F1
#
_cell.length_a   1.000
_cell.length_b   1.000
_cell.length_c   1.000
_cell.angle_alpha   90.00
_cell.angle_beta   90.00
_cell.angle_gamma   90.00
#
_symmetry.space_group_name_H-M   'P 1'
#
loop_
_entity.id
_entity.type
_entity.pdbx_description
1 polymer ?
#
loop_
_entity_poly.entity_id
_entity_poly.type
_entity_poly.pdbx_seq_one_letter_code
_entity_poly.pdbx_strand_id
1 'polypeptide(L)'
;MSAASTMLSFHCSQCNYDLAHRLVGELCPECGTRIDSIGPRWWDSRCLARISRFALLASIPCYALLLVPALFLVEIGYWSPWGWRGMPTLFVFFVLLPMQVCAQAIATWKLGINEVGEARKRLLRVFALIRLSIFVCAVLTIVLYFYFVLSSQTNLMRGGIEAFFLLPYFLLPLGAVICDIVVSRVLVSLRRESMVKMSVWQTVTGRISRVALYGVYPLILIPIYGWFLAPIIWTIAMGGCFGELWVVARAAQRSSSANTA
;
A
#
# COMPACT_ATOMS: atom_id res chain seq x y z
N MET A 1 -35.82 -21.55 -4.30
CA MET A 1 -34.41 -21.78 -3.89
C MET A 1 -34.07 -20.72 -2.85
N SER A 2 -33.98 -21.15 -1.60
CA SER A 2 -33.83 -20.28 -0.42
C SER A 2 -32.48 -19.57 -0.45
N ALA A 3 -32.49 -18.25 -0.34
CA ALA A 3 -31.29 -17.45 -0.16
C ALA A 3 -30.67 -17.86 1.18
N ALA A 4 -29.57 -18.60 1.13
CA ALA A 4 -28.70 -18.78 2.29
C ALA A 4 -28.13 -17.41 2.66
N SER A 5 -28.86 -16.68 3.50
CA SER A 5 -28.35 -15.57 4.29
C SER A 5 -27.16 -16.10 5.06
N THR A 6 -25.96 -15.83 4.56
CA THR A 6 -24.71 -16.01 5.27
C THR A 6 -24.82 -15.13 6.51
N MET A 7 -25.28 -15.72 7.63
CA MET A 7 -25.35 -15.04 8.91
C MET A 7 -23.94 -14.58 9.23
N LEU A 8 -23.75 -13.27 9.32
CA LEU A 8 -22.54 -12.68 9.86
C LEU A 8 -22.40 -13.20 11.29
N SER A 9 -21.42 -14.06 11.55
CA SER A 9 -21.14 -14.49 12.92
C SER A 9 -20.45 -13.33 13.65
N PHE A 10 -21.16 -12.73 14.59
CA PHE A 10 -20.65 -11.65 15.42
C PHE A 10 -20.33 -12.27 16.76
N HIS A 11 -19.10 -12.24 17.25
CA HIS A 11 -18.77 -12.86 18.54
C HIS A 11 -18.56 -11.80 19.62
N CYS A 12 -19.02 -12.09 20.84
CA CYS A 12 -18.72 -11.28 22.01
C CYS A 12 -17.22 -11.25 22.25
N SER A 13 -16.64 -10.05 22.42
CA SER A 13 -15.19 -9.91 22.57
C SER A 13 -14.59 -10.48 23.86
N GLN A 14 -15.44 -10.86 24.83
CA GLN A 14 -15.01 -11.36 26.14
C GLN A 14 -15.23 -12.86 26.31
N CYS A 15 -16.37 -13.41 25.86
CA CYS A 15 -16.69 -14.83 25.99
C CYS A 15 -16.85 -15.58 24.65
N ASN A 16 -16.66 -14.90 23.53
CA ASN A 16 -16.80 -15.46 22.18
C ASN A 16 -18.22 -15.96 21.80
N TYR A 17 -19.24 -15.65 22.62
CA TYR A 17 -20.63 -16.00 22.36
C TYR A 17 -21.14 -15.38 21.05
N ASP A 18 -21.99 -16.10 20.31
CA ASP A 18 -22.56 -15.62 19.05
C ASP A 18 -23.67 -14.57 19.27
N LEU A 19 -23.47 -13.41 18.66
CA LEU A 19 -24.26 -12.19 18.73
C LEU A 19 -25.03 -11.95 17.43
N ALA A 20 -25.21 -12.95 16.57
CA ALA A 20 -25.91 -12.85 15.28
C ALA A 20 -27.29 -12.15 15.30
N HIS A 21 -27.92 -12.02 16.47
CA HIS A 21 -29.22 -11.37 16.68
C HIS A 21 -29.25 -10.26 17.73
N ARG A 22 -28.09 -9.75 18.16
CA ARG A 22 -28.00 -8.77 19.25
C ARG A 22 -27.71 -7.37 18.73
N LEU A 23 -28.32 -6.36 19.35
CA LEU A 23 -28.09 -4.95 19.02
C LEU A 23 -26.91 -4.37 19.80
N VAL A 24 -26.26 -3.34 19.23
CA VAL A 24 -25.26 -2.54 19.96
C VAL A 24 -25.94 -1.90 21.17
N GLY A 25 -25.31 -2.01 22.34
CA GLY A 25 -25.82 -1.50 23.61
C GLY A 25 -26.52 -2.54 24.49
N GLU A 26 -26.91 -3.70 23.94
CA GLU A 26 -27.41 -4.85 24.72
C GLU A 26 -26.28 -5.49 25.55
N LEU A 27 -26.66 -6.24 26.59
CA LEU A 27 -25.73 -7.06 27.37
C LEU A 27 -25.57 -8.43 26.70
N CYS A 28 -24.34 -8.94 26.65
CA CYS A 28 -24.10 -10.30 26.24
C CYS A 28 -24.80 -11.26 27.23
N PRO A 29 -25.59 -12.24 26.74
CA PRO A 29 -26.37 -13.11 27.63
C PRO A 29 -25.48 -14.06 28.46
N GLU A 30 -24.27 -14.38 27.99
CA GLU A 30 -23.34 -15.27 28.70
C GLU A 30 -22.54 -14.55 29.78
N CYS A 31 -21.88 -13.44 29.42
CA CYS A 31 -20.91 -12.78 30.30
C CYS A 31 -21.37 -11.43 30.85
N GLY A 32 -22.58 -10.98 30.48
CA GLY A 32 -23.13 -9.70 30.92
C GLY A 32 -22.40 -8.47 30.39
N THR A 33 -21.39 -8.62 29.54
CA THR A 33 -20.64 -7.49 28.99
C THR A 33 -21.48 -6.72 28.00
N ARG A 34 -21.49 -5.40 28.09
CA ARG A 34 -22.18 -4.54 27.12
C ARG A 34 -21.56 -4.70 25.73
N ILE A 35 -22.40 -4.82 24.71
CA ILE A 35 -21.99 -4.96 23.32
C ILE A 35 -21.70 -3.55 22.79
N ASP A 36 -20.42 -3.17 22.76
CA ASP A 36 -20.00 -1.83 22.34
C ASP A 36 -19.96 -1.66 20.81
N SER A 37 -19.83 -2.75 20.05
CA SER A 37 -19.81 -2.72 18.58
C SER A 37 -20.22 -4.06 17.96
N ILE A 38 -21.01 -4.02 16.89
CA ILE A 38 -21.25 -5.17 16.01
C ILE A 38 -20.14 -5.18 14.95
N GLY A 39 -19.11 -6.02 15.14
CA GLY A 39 -17.97 -6.14 14.22
C GLY A 39 -16.60 -6.18 14.91
N PRO A 40 -15.49 -6.25 14.14
CA PRO A 40 -14.15 -6.22 14.70
C PRO A 40 -13.88 -4.88 15.42
N ARG A 41 -13.00 -4.87 16.44
CA ARG A 41 -12.77 -3.67 17.29
C ARG A 41 -12.39 -2.40 16.52
N TRP A 42 -11.75 -2.53 15.37
CA TRP A 42 -11.38 -1.41 14.50
C TRP A 42 -12.54 -0.85 13.67
N TRP A 43 -13.75 -1.39 13.80
CA TRP A 43 -14.97 -1.01 13.07
C TRP A 43 -15.67 0.25 13.59
N ASP A 44 -15.14 0.89 14.64
CA ASP A 44 -15.68 2.16 15.12
C ASP A 44 -15.61 3.27 14.04
N SER A 45 -16.61 4.14 14.04
CA SER A 45 -16.75 5.32 13.19
C SER A 45 -15.47 6.15 13.07
N ARG A 46 -14.77 6.40 14.19
CA ARG A 46 -13.51 7.15 14.25
C ARG A 46 -12.37 6.39 13.58
N CYS A 47 -12.29 5.09 13.80
CA CYS A 47 -11.31 4.21 13.19
C CYS A 47 -11.52 4.11 11.68
N LEU A 48 -12.76 3.91 11.22
CA LEU A 48 -13.11 3.89 9.80
C LEU A 48 -12.83 5.23 9.11
N ALA A 49 -13.07 6.36 9.78
CA ALA A 49 -12.75 7.70 9.24
C ALA A 49 -11.24 7.90 9.11
N ARG A 50 -10.47 7.42 10.09
CA ARG A 50 -9.00 7.41 10.02
C ARG A 50 -8.52 6.53 8.87
N ILE A 51 -9.00 5.29 8.79
CA ILE A 51 -8.60 4.33 7.75
C ILE A 51 -8.91 4.89 6.37
N SER A 52 -10.11 5.43 6.15
CA SER A 52 -10.46 6.00 4.84
C SER A 52 -9.57 7.18 4.46
N ARG A 53 -9.34 8.14 5.37
CA ARG A 53 -8.47 9.30 5.08
C ARG A 53 -7.05 8.89 4.72
N PHE A 54 -6.44 8.00 5.50
CA PHE A 54 -5.04 7.61 5.26
C PHE A 54 -4.87 6.64 4.10
N ALA A 55 -5.85 5.75 3.85
CA ALA A 55 -5.86 4.93 2.65
C ALA A 55 -5.96 5.79 1.38
N LEU A 56 -6.81 6.83 1.40
CA LEU A 56 -6.91 7.79 0.30
C LEU A 56 -5.59 8.55 0.10
N LEU A 57 -5.00 9.07 1.19
CA LEU A 57 -3.72 9.78 1.18
C LEU A 57 -2.60 8.95 0.56
N ALA A 58 -2.55 7.64 0.83
CA ALA A 58 -1.55 6.76 0.20
C ALA A 58 -1.87 6.47 -1.27
N SER A 59 -3.15 6.34 -1.63
CA SER A 59 -3.56 5.94 -2.98
C SER A 59 -3.34 7.02 -4.04
N ILE A 60 -3.63 8.30 -3.74
CA ILE A 60 -3.56 9.39 -4.72
C ILE A 60 -2.15 9.59 -5.26
N PRO A 61 -1.10 9.76 -4.42
CA PRO A 61 0.26 9.93 -4.90
C PRO A 61 0.79 8.71 -5.64
N CYS A 62 0.28 7.50 -5.33
CA CYS A 62 0.55 6.33 -6.17
C CYS A 62 0.03 6.62 -7.57
N TYR A 63 -1.28 6.75 -7.77
CA TYR A 63 -1.82 6.94 -9.12
C TYR A 63 -1.24 8.15 -9.85
N ALA A 64 -0.87 9.23 -9.13
CA ALA A 64 -0.18 10.38 -9.72
C ALA A 64 1.18 10.01 -10.35
N LEU A 65 1.92 9.04 -9.81
CA LEU A 65 3.19 8.58 -10.39
C LEU A 65 3.03 7.98 -11.80
N LEU A 66 1.82 7.56 -12.20
CA LEU A 66 1.53 7.14 -13.59
C LEU A 66 1.66 8.29 -14.59
N LEU A 67 1.76 9.55 -14.15
CA LEU A 67 2.12 10.67 -15.02
C LEU A 67 3.53 10.54 -15.58
N VAL A 68 4.48 9.94 -14.85
CA VAL A 68 5.87 9.78 -15.29
C VAL A 68 5.97 8.96 -16.58
N PRO A 69 5.46 7.72 -16.66
CA PRO A 69 5.50 6.95 -17.91
C PRO A 69 4.65 7.59 -19.02
N ALA A 70 3.56 8.29 -18.69
CA ALA A 70 2.76 9.01 -19.68
C ALA A 70 3.55 10.16 -20.33
N LEU A 71 4.24 10.97 -19.54
CA LEU A 71 5.11 12.05 -20.03
C LEU A 71 6.27 11.47 -20.86
N PHE A 72 6.85 10.35 -20.42
CA PHE A 72 7.89 9.67 -21.17
C PHE A 72 7.42 9.20 -22.56
N LEU A 73 6.22 8.62 -22.67
CA LEU A 73 5.65 8.21 -23.97
C LEU A 73 5.37 9.41 -24.89
N VAL A 74 4.91 10.53 -24.31
CA VAL A 74 4.72 11.78 -25.05
C VAL A 74 6.06 12.30 -25.55
N GLU A 75 7.10 12.33 -24.73
CA GLU A 75 8.45 12.74 -25.10
C GLU A 75 9.05 11.86 -26.21
N ILE A 76 8.83 10.54 -26.18
CA ILE A 76 9.24 9.62 -27.24
C ILE A 76 8.54 9.93 -28.57
N GLY A 77 7.26 10.32 -28.57
CA GLY A 77 6.51 10.63 -29.80
C GLY A 77 7.03 11.85 -30.56
N TYR A 78 7.75 12.75 -29.88
CA TYR A 78 8.33 13.96 -30.47
C TYR A 78 9.86 13.80 -30.65
N TRP A 79 10.28 12.87 -31.52
CA TRP A 79 11.69 12.68 -31.93
C TRP A 79 12.32 14.03 -32.35
N SER A 80 13.08 14.65 -31.44
CA SER A 80 13.86 15.85 -31.73
C SER A 80 15.29 15.64 -31.20
N PRO A 81 16.33 15.88 -32.01
CA PRO A 81 17.72 15.54 -31.67
C PRO A 81 18.39 16.45 -30.62
N TRP A 82 17.64 17.37 -29.98
CA TRP A 82 18.22 18.42 -29.14
C TRP A 82 17.93 18.21 -27.65
N GLY A 83 18.73 17.35 -27.03
CA GLY A 83 19.35 17.41 -25.67
C GLY A 83 18.60 17.79 -24.38
N TRP A 84 17.41 18.39 -24.39
CA TRP A 84 16.84 19.05 -23.19
C TRP A 84 15.44 18.54 -22.79
N ARG A 85 14.85 17.62 -23.55
CA ARG A 85 13.44 17.22 -23.38
C ARG A 85 13.15 16.17 -22.31
N GLY A 86 14.14 15.51 -21.70
CA GLY A 86 13.93 14.56 -20.59
C GLY A 86 13.84 15.19 -19.20
N MET A 87 14.13 16.49 -19.08
CA MET A 87 14.14 17.22 -17.80
C MET A 87 12.76 17.31 -17.12
N PRO A 88 11.64 17.55 -17.84
CA PRO A 88 10.32 17.60 -17.22
C PRO A 88 9.90 16.25 -16.62
N THR A 89 10.09 15.14 -17.34
CA THR A 89 9.78 13.79 -16.83
C THR A 89 10.63 13.45 -15.60
N LEU A 90 11.93 13.76 -15.62
CA LEU A 90 12.80 13.58 -14.47
C LEU A 90 12.36 14.44 -13.27
N PHE A 91 12.02 15.71 -13.48
CA PHE A 91 11.54 16.60 -12.43
C PHE A 91 10.26 16.06 -11.78
N VAL A 92 9.29 15.65 -12.59
CA VAL A 92 8.04 15.05 -12.10
C VAL A 92 8.31 13.78 -11.31
N PHE A 93 9.22 12.92 -11.78
CA PHE A 93 9.63 11.73 -11.05
C PHE A 93 10.28 12.05 -9.69
N PHE A 94 11.23 12.99 -9.66
CA PHE A 94 11.93 13.39 -8.43
C PHE A 94 11.02 14.07 -7.40
N VAL A 95 9.89 14.65 -7.81
CA VAL A 95 8.90 15.22 -6.88
C VAL A 95 7.87 14.18 -6.43
N LEU A 96 7.33 13.39 -7.37
CA LEU A 96 6.24 12.46 -7.07
C LEU A 96 6.72 11.22 -6.30
N LEU A 97 7.93 10.72 -6.57
CA LEU A 97 8.43 9.52 -5.89
C LEU A 97 8.63 9.74 -4.37
N PRO A 98 9.31 10.81 -3.90
CA PRO A 98 9.38 11.09 -2.46
C PRO A 98 8.00 11.32 -1.84
N MET A 99 7.13 12.08 -2.53
CA MET A 99 5.77 12.34 -2.06
C MET A 99 4.99 11.04 -1.84
N GLN A 100 5.07 10.11 -2.79
CA GLN A 100 4.42 8.80 -2.70
C GLN A 100 4.98 7.97 -1.55
N VAL A 101 6.31 7.86 -1.42
CA VAL A 101 6.95 7.09 -0.36
C VAL A 101 6.56 7.63 1.02
N CYS A 102 6.62 8.95 1.21
CA CYS A 102 6.23 9.61 2.45
C CYS A 102 4.75 9.41 2.76
N ALA A 103 3.86 9.59 1.78
CA ALA A 103 2.42 9.39 1.96
C ALA A 103 2.09 7.94 2.36
N GLN A 104 2.70 6.96 1.70
CA GLN A 104 2.53 5.54 2.02
C GLN A 104 3.09 5.20 3.41
N ALA A 105 4.25 5.73 3.79
CA ALA A 105 4.84 5.51 5.11
C ALA A 105 3.96 6.11 6.22
N ILE A 106 3.51 7.36 6.05
CA ILE A 106 2.60 8.04 6.99
C ILE A 106 1.29 7.27 7.11
N ALA A 107 0.68 6.89 5.99
CA ALA A 107 -0.56 6.13 5.99
C ALA A 107 -0.40 4.79 6.72
N THR A 108 0.63 4.01 6.38
CA THR A 108 0.91 2.71 7.00
C THR A 108 1.13 2.87 8.51
N TRP A 109 1.87 3.89 8.93
CA TRP A 109 2.07 4.21 10.35
C TRP A 109 0.76 4.54 11.06
N LYS A 110 -0.08 5.40 10.46
CA LYS A 110 -1.35 5.86 11.03
C LYS A 110 -2.45 4.79 10.99
N LEU A 111 -2.34 3.82 10.10
CA LEU A 111 -3.18 2.61 10.08
C LEU A 111 -2.79 1.60 11.19
N GLY A 112 -1.57 1.70 11.73
CA GLY A 112 -1.10 0.94 12.89
C GLY A 112 -1.72 1.40 14.21
N ILE A 113 -3.04 1.24 14.33
CA ILE A 113 -3.86 1.55 15.51
C ILE A 113 -3.99 0.31 16.42
N ASN A 114 -4.30 0.53 17.71
CA ASN A 114 -4.33 -0.56 18.70
C ASN A 114 -5.48 -1.54 18.43
N GLU A 115 -6.57 -1.02 17.86
CA GLU A 115 -7.82 -1.71 17.58
C GLU A 115 -7.69 -2.78 16.47
N VAL A 116 -6.62 -2.70 15.67
CA VAL A 116 -6.25 -3.69 14.64
C VAL A 116 -5.46 -4.87 15.22
N GLY A 117 -5.04 -4.77 16.49
CA GLY A 117 -4.25 -5.77 17.19
C GLY A 117 -2.75 -5.46 17.19
N GLU A 118 -2.10 -5.71 18.33
CA GLU A 118 -0.70 -5.29 18.57
C GLU A 118 0.31 -5.88 17.58
N ALA A 119 0.14 -7.15 17.18
CA ALA A 119 1.02 -7.78 16.20
C ALA A 119 0.97 -7.06 14.84
N ARG A 120 -0.24 -6.76 14.33
CA ARG A 120 -0.43 -6.07 13.04
C ARG A 120 -0.01 -4.62 13.11
N LYS A 121 -0.31 -3.93 14.21
CA LYS A 121 0.18 -2.57 14.48
C LYS A 121 1.70 -2.51 14.44
N ARG A 122 2.37 -3.43 15.15
CA ARG A 122 3.85 -3.49 15.16
C ARG A 122 4.39 -3.73 13.76
N LEU A 123 3.82 -4.69 13.02
CA LEU A 123 4.20 -4.94 11.63
C LEU A 123 4.05 -3.68 10.77
N LEU A 124 2.87 -3.04 10.76
CA LEU A 124 2.63 -1.83 9.97
C LEU A 124 3.63 -0.71 10.31
N ARG A 125 3.92 -0.47 11.60
CA ARG A 125 4.88 0.56 12.01
C ARG A 125 6.32 0.22 11.61
N VAL A 126 6.74 -1.01 11.82
CA VAL A 126 8.09 -1.48 11.44
C VAL A 126 8.26 -1.39 9.93
N PHE A 127 7.31 -1.88 9.14
CA PHE A 127 7.40 -1.84 7.69
C PHE A 127 7.29 -0.41 7.12
N ALA A 128 6.55 0.50 7.78
CA ALA A 128 6.59 1.92 7.43
C ALA A 128 8.00 2.52 7.59
N LEU A 129 8.69 2.20 8.69
CA LEU A 129 10.08 2.63 8.92
C LEU A 129 11.03 1.98 7.92
N ILE A 130 10.94 0.67 7.70
CA ILE A 130 11.77 -0.06 6.73
C ILE A 130 11.63 0.56 5.33
N ARG A 131 10.40 0.88 4.89
CA ARG A 131 10.17 1.54 3.59
C ARG A 131 10.93 2.86 3.49
N LEU A 132 10.84 3.69 4.52
CA LEU A 132 11.52 4.98 4.57
C LEU A 132 13.04 4.80 4.56
N SER A 133 13.57 3.86 5.35
CA SER A 133 14.99 3.53 5.39
C SER A 133 15.50 3.05 4.03
N ILE A 134 14.77 2.17 3.35
CA ILE A 134 15.14 1.69 2.01
C ILE A 134 15.18 2.85 1.01
N PHE A 135 14.20 3.76 1.06
CA PHE A 135 14.18 4.93 0.19
C PHE A 135 15.34 5.87 0.46
N VAL A 136 15.65 6.17 1.74
CA VAL A 136 16.81 6.98 2.13
C VAL A 136 18.11 6.33 1.66
N CYS A 137 18.27 5.01 1.85
CA CYS A 137 19.40 4.27 1.35
C CYS A 137 19.51 4.37 -0.17
N ALA A 138 18.41 4.24 -0.92
CA ALA A 138 18.41 4.37 -2.38
C ALA A 138 18.85 5.76 -2.84
N VAL A 139 18.34 6.83 -2.20
CA VAL A 139 18.76 8.20 -2.50
C VAL A 139 20.25 8.40 -2.20
N LEU A 140 20.72 7.92 -1.04
CA LEU A 140 22.14 8.00 -0.68
C LEU A 140 23.03 7.23 -1.67
N THR A 141 22.61 6.02 -2.08
CA THR A 141 23.31 5.23 -3.10
C THR A 141 23.44 6.01 -4.42
N ILE A 142 22.37 6.67 -4.87
CA ILE A 142 22.40 7.48 -6.10
C ILE A 142 23.33 8.70 -5.94
N VAL A 143 23.21 9.44 -4.84
CA VAL A 143 24.04 10.62 -4.57
C VAL A 143 25.52 10.26 -4.48
N LEU A 144 25.85 9.19 -3.75
CA LEU A 144 27.22 8.70 -3.64
C LEU A 144 27.74 8.23 -5.00
N TYR A 145 26.93 7.52 -5.80
CA TYR A 145 27.32 7.11 -7.15
C TYR A 145 27.69 8.32 -8.01
N PHE A 146 26.83 9.34 -8.07
CA PHE A 146 27.12 10.56 -8.83
C PHE A 146 28.37 11.28 -8.33
N TYR A 147 28.54 11.40 -7.00
CA TYR A 147 29.74 12.00 -6.42
C TYR A 147 31.02 11.25 -6.82
N PHE A 148 31.02 9.92 -6.73
CA PHE A 148 32.16 9.09 -7.10
C PHE A 148 32.45 9.10 -8.61
N VAL A 149 31.42 9.04 -9.46
CA VAL A 149 31.59 9.13 -10.92
C VAL A 149 32.16 10.48 -11.34
N LEU A 150 31.72 11.57 -10.70
CA LEU A 150 32.23 12.91 -10.98
C LEU A 150 33.65 13.13 -10.42
N SER A 151 33.97 12.48 -9.30
CA SER A 151 35.27 12.56 -8.61
C SER A 151 36.35 11.65 -9.19
N SER A 152 36.00 10.56 -9.88
CA SER A 152 36.94 9.53 -10.33
C SER A 152 37.54 9.89 -11.70
N GLN A 153 38.82 10.27 -11.73
CA GLN A 153 39.56 10.49 -12.98
C GLN A 153 40.25 9.23 -13.55
N THR A 154 40.22 8.08 -12.84
CA THR A 154 40.98 6.88 -13.23
C THR A 154 40.08 5.66 -13.46
N ASN A 155 40.26 5.02 -14.62
CA ASN A 155 39.42 3.90 -15.10
C ASN A 155 39.44 2.64 -14.19
N LEU A 156 40.48 2.45 -13.38
CA LEU A 156 40.63 1.25 -12.54
C LEU A 156 39.73 1.26 -11.30
N MET A 157 39.51 2.43 -10.67
CA MET A 157 38.57 2.56 -9.54
C MET A 157 37.12 2.44 -10.00
N ARG A 158 36.83 2.77 -11.26
CA ARG A 158 35.48 2.78 -11.83
C ARG A 158 34.82 1.39 -11.83
N GLY A 159 35.56 0.33 -12.16
CA GLY A 159 35.02 -1.04 -12.22
C GLY A 159 34.63 -1.61 -10.85
N GLY A 160 35.42 -1.36 -9.80
CA GLY A 160 35.08 -1.78 -8.43
C GLY A 160 33.91 -0.99 -7.84
N ILE A 161 33.85 0.31 -8.15
CA ILE A 161 32.75 1.20 -7.76
C ILE A 161 31.44 0.75 -8.42
N GLU A 162 31.44 0.47 -9.73
CA GLU A 162 30.24 -0.01 -10.44
C GLU A 162 29.70 -1.33 -9.86
N ALA A 163 30.56 -2.29 -9.52
CA ALA A 163 30.16 -3.53 -8.87
C ALA A 163 29.56 -3.30 -7.46
N PHE A 164 30.11 -2.37 -6.69
CA PHE A 164 29.59 -2.01 -5.37
C PHE A 164 28.21 -1.36 -5.46
N PHE A 165 27.96 -0.52 -6.47
CA PHE A 165 26.67 0.15 -6.67
C PHE A 165 25.60 -0.73 -7.33
N LEU A 166 26.00 -1.79 -8.04
CA LEU A 166 25.08 -2.80 -8.60
C LEU A 166 24.35 -3.61 -7.52
N LEU A 167 24.99 -3.91 -6.39
CA LEU A 167 24.38 -4.73 -5.34
C LEU A 167 23.16 -4.03 -4.67
N PRO A 168 23.28 -2.77 -4.18
CA PRO A 168 22.12 -2.03 -3.66
C PRO A 168 21.05 -1.76 -4.72
N TYR A 169 21.45 -1.58 -5.99
CA TYR A 169 20.52 -1.43 -7.10
C TYR A 169 19.53 -2.61 -7.13
N PHE A 170 19.99 -3.86 -7.03
CA PHE A 170 19.07 -5.02 -7.01
C PHE A 170 18.39 -5.26 -5.65
N LEU A 171 19.11 -5.08 -4.53
CA LEU A 171 18.59 -5.46 -3.21
C LEU A 171 17.55 -4.49 -2.65
N LEU A 172 17.70 -3.18 -2.88
CA LEU A 172 16.80 -2.18 -2.31
C LEU A 172 15.36 -2.28 -2.85
N PRO A 173 15.13 -2.42 -4.18
CA PRO A 173 13.80 -2.67 -4.71
C PRO A 173 13.21 -3.98 -4.21
N LEU A 174 14.01 -5.06 -4.12
CA LEU A 174 13.55 -6.35 -3.60
C LEU A 174 13.05 -6.21 -2.15
N GLY A 175 13.82 -5.51 -1.30
CA GLY A 175 13.42 -5.20 0.07
C GLY A 175 12.12 -4.38 0.14
N ALA A 176 11.96 -3.40 -0.76
CA ALA A 176 10.74 -2.60 -0.86
C ALA A 176 9.53 -3.46 -1.23
N VAL A 177 9.68 -4.39 -2.17
CA VAL A 177 8.62 -5.34 -2.57
C VAL A 177 8.18 -6.19 -1.40
N ILE A 178 9.13 -6.77 -0.67
CA ILE A 178 8.81 -7.64 0.48
C ILE A 178 8.02 -6.85 1.52
N CYS A 179 8.44 -5.61 1.80
CA CYS A 179 7.72 -4.70 2.67
C CYS A 179 6.27 -4.49 2.19
N ASP A 180 6.08 -4.19 0.91
CA ASP A 180 4.77 -3.98 0.31
C ASP A 180 3.88 -5.22 0.34
N ILE A 181 4.44 -6.41 0.11
CA ILE A 181 3.70 -7.68 0.20
C ILE A 181 3.17 -7.86 1.62
N VAL A 182 3.98 -7.61 2.65
CA VAL A 182 3.55 -7.76 4.04
C VAL A 182 2.47 -6.73 4.39
N VAL A 183 2.64 -5.46 4.01
CA VAL A 183 1.63 -4.42 4.21
C VAL A 183 0.33 -4.82 3.52
N SER A 184 0.38 -5.24 2.25
CA SER A 184 -0.77 -5.70 1.48
C SER A 184 -1.50 -6.86 2.16
N ARG A 185 -0.77 -7.85 2.71
CA ARG A 185 -1.39 -8.96 3.47
C ARG A 185 -2.16 -8.47 4.69
N VAL A 186 -1.63 -7.49 5.42
CA VAL A 186 -2.34 -6.88 6.55
C VAL A 186 -3.61 -6.19 6.07
N LEU A 187 -3.55 -5.42 4.97
CA LEU A 187 -4.73 -4.75 4.41
C LEU A 187 -5.80 -5.74 3.94
N VAL A 188 -5.40 -6.85 3.32
CA VAL A 188 -6.30 -7.93 2.90
C VAL A 188 -6.96 -8.60 4.11
N SER A 189 -6.22 -8.80 5.20
CA SER A 189 -6.77 -9.34 6.44
C SER A 189 -7.87 -8.44 6.99
N LEU A 190 -7.65 -7.13 7.02
CA LEU A 190 -8.66 -6.14 7.42
C LEU A 190 -9.89 -6.18 6.51
N ARG A 191 -9.68 -6.26 5.19
CA ARG A 191 -10.78 -6.41 4.23
C ARG A 191 -11.57 -7.70 4.44
N ARG A 192 -10.92 -8.82 4.76
CA ARG A 192 -11.62 -10.09 5.04
C ARG A 192 -12.44 -10.02 6.33
N GLU A 193 -11.89 -9.42 7.38
CA GLU A 193 -12.60 -9.21 8.66
C GLU A 193 -13.79 -8.27 8.53
N SER A 194 -13.75 -7.32 7.58
CA SER A 194 -14.83 -6.36 7.35
C SER A 194 -16.16 -7.01 6.94
N MET A 195 -16.11 -8.19 6.30
CA MET A 195 -17.24 -8.86 5.65
C MET A 195 -18.09 -7.97 4.72
N VAL A 196 -17.61 -6.78 4.34
CA VAL A 196 -18.34 -5.87 3.46
C VAL A 196 -18.37 -6.44 2.05
N LYS A 197 -19.59 -6.59 1.53
CA LYS A 197 -19.81 -6.95 0.13
C LYS A 197 -19.34 -5.81 -0.77
N MET A 198 -18.26 -6.05 -1.50
CA MET A 198 -17.77 -5.14 -2.52
C MET A 198 -18.42 -5.42 -3.87
N SER A 199 -18.45 -4.43 -4.75
CA SER A 199 -18.86 -4.67 -6.14
C SER A 199 -17.93 -5.67 -6.84
N VAL A 200 -18.44 -6.31 -7.89
CA VAL A 200 -17.66 -7.26 -8.72
C VAL A 200 -16.39 -6.59 -9.24
N TRP A 201 -16.53 -5.37 -9.78
CA TRP A 201 -15.40 -4.59 -10.29
C TRP A 201 -14.32 -4.34 -9.26
N GLN A 202 -14.68 -3.93 -8.04
CA GLN A 202 -13.70 -3.69 -6.95
C GLN A 202 -13.00 -4.97 -6.50
N THR A 203 -13.71 -6.10 -6.54
CA THR A 203 -13.11 -7.40 -6.20
C THR A 203 -12.11 -7.84 -7.26
N VAL A 204 -12.44 -7.64 -8.54
CA VAL A 204 -11.56 -7.95 -9.68
C VAL A 204 -10.31 -7.06 -9.65
N THR A 205 -10.46 -5.75 -9.53
CA THR A 205 -9.32 -4.81 -9.50
C THR A 205 -8.39 -5.07 -8.31
N GLY A 206 -8.95 -5.38 -7.13
CA GLY A 206 -8.14 -5.77 -5.97
C GLY A 206 -7.38 -7.08 -6.19
N ARG A 207 -7.99 -8.07 -6.87
CA ARG A 207 -7.30 -9.32 -7.25
C ARG A 207 -6.16 -9.06 -8.23
N ILE A 208 -6.40 -8.27 -9.27
CA ILE A 208 -5.38 -7.89 -10.25
C ILE A 208 -4.22 -7.17 -9.55
N SER A 209 -4.51 -6.22 -8.67
CA SER A 209 -3.49 -5.46 -7.91
C SER A 209 -2.62 -6.38 -7.05
N ARG A 210 -3.20 -7.42 -6.45
CA ARG A 210 -2.46 -8.43 -5.68
C ARG A 210 -1.62 -9.34 -6.56
N VAL A 211 -2.14 -9.80 -7.68
CA VAL A 211 -1.37 -10.61 -8.65
C VAL A 211 -0.19 -9.81 -9.19
N ALA A 212 -0.43 -8.53 -9.50
CA ALA A 212 0.61 -7.59 -9.89
C ALA A 212 1.70 -7.47 -8.81
N LEU A 213 1.32 -7.32 -7.53
CA LEU A 213 2.27 -7.18 -6.43
C LEU A 213 3.03 -8.48 -6.09
N TYR A 214 2.34 -9.62 -6.07
CA TYR A 214 2.88 -10.87 -5.53
C TYR A 214 3.57 -11.74 -6.59
N GLY A 215 3.12 -11.67 -7.84
CA GLY A 215 3.65 -12.47 -8.93
C GLY A 215 4.46 -11.63 -9.90
N VAL A 216 3.83 -10.62 -10.50
CA VAL A 216 4.41 -9.88 -11.62
C VAL A 216 5.60 -9.03 -11.18
N TYR A 217 5.47 -8.29 -10.08
CA TYR A 217 6.51 -7.37 -9.63
C TYR A 217 7.83 -8.06 -9.22
N PRO A 218 7.83 -9.16 -8.44
CA PRO A 218 9.05 -9.94 -8.19
C PRO A 218 9.69 -10.52 -9.46
N LEU A 219 8.88 -11.00 -10.42
CA LEU A 219 9.39 -11.55 -11.69
C LEU A 219 10.05 -10.49 -12.56
N ILE A 220 9.53 -9.27 -12.54
CA ILE A 220 10.02 -8.13 -13.32
C ILE A 220 11.32 -7.54 -12.76
N LEU A 221 11.58 -7.73 -11.46
CA LEU A 221 12.83 -7.33 -10.82
C LEU A 221 13.99 -8.29 -11.10
N ILE A 222 13.72 -9.49 -11.64
CA ILE A 222 14.75 -10.38 -12.20
C ILE A 222 15.40 -9.62 -13.37
N PRO A 223 16.75 -9.52 -13.40
CA PRO A 223 17.44 -8.64 -14.33
C PRO A 223 17.12 -9.08 -15.74
N ILE A 224 16.78 -8.15 -16.64
CA ILE A 224 17.01 -8.20 -18.10
C ILE A 224 16.01 -7.28 -18.86
N TYR A 225 14.73 -7.14 -18.48
CA TYR A 225 13.79 -6.18 -19.18
C TYR A 225 12.71 -5.50 -18.32
N GLY A 226 12.36 -6.03 -17.15
CA GLY A 226 11.18 -5.57 -16.41
C GLY A 226 11.30 -4.19 -15.74
N TRP A 227 12.52 -3.70 -15.54
CA TRP A 227 12.81 -2.52 -14.72
C TRP A 227 12.09 -1.24 -15.15
N PHE A 228 11.78 -1.09 -16.45
CA PHE A 228 11.02 0.05 -16.94
C PHE A 228 9.54 0.00 -16.52
N LEU A 229 8.94 -1.19 -16.50
CA LEU A 229 7.53 -1.39 -16.13
C LEU A 229 7.34 -1.54 -14.62
N ALA A 230 8.40 -1.82 -13.87
CA ALA A 230 8.38 -1.99 -12.43
C ALA A 230 7.68 -0.81 -11.69
N PRO A 231 8.06 0.47 -11.89
CA PRO A 231 7.39 1.59 -11.24
C PRO A 231 5.89 1.64 -11.55
N ILE A 232 5.49 1.36 -12.80
CA ILE A 232 4.09 1.39 -13.24
C ILE A 232 3.27 0.32 -12.50
N ILE A 233 3.79 -0.91 -12.50
CA ILE A 233 3.13 -2.07 -11.91
C ILE A 233 3.04 -1.91 -10.40
N TRP A 234 4.12 -1.46 -9.75
CA TRP A 234 4.15 -1.13 -8.33
C TRP A 234 3.09 -0.10 -7.95
N THR A 235 3.00 0.95 -8.75
CA THR A 235 2.08 2.06 -8.53
C THR A 235 0.62 1.62 -8.59
N ILE A 236 0.27 0.83 -9.63
CA ILE A 236 -1.07 0.27 -9.79
C ILE A 236 -1.37 -0.70 -8.63
N ALA A 237 -0.42 -1.56 -8.28
CA ALA A 237 -0.58 -2.57 -7.25
C ALA A 237 -0.82 -1.96 -5.86
N MET A 238 0.01 -0.99 -5.45
CA MET A 238 -0.12 -0.35 -4.14
C MET A 238 -1.27 0.64 -4.10
N GLY A 239 -1.48 1.41 -5.18
CA GLY A 239 -2.66 2.28 -5.32
C GLY A 239 -3.96 1.49 -5.23
N GLY A 240 -4.01 0.30 -5.83
CA GLY A 240 -5.15 -0.61 -5.75
C GLY A 240 -5.36 -1.20 -4.35
N CYS A 241 -4.29 -1.63 -3.68
CA CYS A 241 -4.37 -2.15 -2.30
C CYS A 241 -4.91 -1.12 -1.31
N PHE A 242 -4.41 0.12 -1.35
CA PHE A 242 -4.91 1.21 -0.50
C PHE A 242 -6.30 1.68 -0.93
N GLY A 243 -6.57 1.76 -2.23
CA GLY A 243 -7.88 2.13 -2.77
C GLY A 243 -8.99 1.15 -2.36
N GLU A 244 -8.71 -0.15 -2.34
CA GLU A 244 -9.63 -1.18 -1.86
C GLU A 244 -10.00 -0.95 -0.39
N LEU A 245 -9.00 -0.69 0.47
CA LEU A 245 -9.23 -0.39 1.89
C LEU A 245 -10.05 0.89 2.10
N TRP A 246 -9.79 1.93 1.30
CA TRP A 246 -10.58 3.17 1.33
C TRP A 246 -12.06 2.91 1.00
N VAL A 247 -12.33 2.13 -0.05
CA VAL A 247 -13.69 1.77 -0.45
C VAL A 247 -14.38 0.97 0.66
N VAL A 248 -13.70 -0.03 1.24
CA VAL A 248 -14.25 -0.83 2.34
C VAL A 248 -14.62 0.06 3.51
N ALA A 249 -13.72 0.96 3.92
CA ALA A 249 -13.99 1.87 5.03
C ALA A 249 -15.18 2.81 4.76
N ARG A 250 -15.33 3.34 3.53
CA ARG A 250 -16.50 4.17 3.19
C ARG A 250 -17.80 3.37 3.13
N ALA A 251 -17.76 2.15 2.60
CA ALA A 251 -18.94 1.28 2.56
C ALA A 251 -19.40 0.92 3.98
N ALA A 252 -18.46 0.58 4.86
CA ALA A 252 -18.69 0.34 6.28
C ALA A 252 -19.34 1.54 6.99
N GLN A 253 -18.83 2.75 6.73
CA GLN A 253 -19.41 3.98 7.30
C GLN A 253 -20.86 4.20 6.87
N ARG A 254 -21.18 3.96 5.59
CA ARG A 254 -22.54 4.12 5.06
C ARG A 254 -23.52 3.11 5.68
N SER A 255 -23.09 1.85 5.86
CA SER A 255 -23.91 0.85 6.55
C SER A 255 -24.15 1.20 8.02
N SER A 256 -23.13 1.73 8.71
CA SER A 256 -23.28 2.13 10.12
C SER A 256 -24.23 3.31 10.30
N SER A 257 -24.23 4.29 9.38
CA SER A 257 -25.19 5.40 9.43
C SER A 257 -26.64 5.02 9.12
N ALA A 258 -26.85 3.96 8.32
CA ALA A 258 -28.18 3.50 7.96
C ALA A 258 -28.89 2.74 9.10
N ASN A 259 -28.13 2.11 10.01
CA ASN A 259 -28.69 1.40 11.17
C ASN A 259 -29.01 2.31 12.37
N THR A 260 -28.62 3.59 12.31
CA THR A 260 -28.88 4.59 13.36
C THR A 260 -30.05 5.53 13.05
N ALA A 261 -30.68 5.38 11.88
CA ALA A 261 -31.86 6.15 11.44
C ALA A 261 -33.10 5.28 11.53
#